data_AF-A0A352D7Y7-F1
#
_entry.id   AF-A0A352D7Y7-F1
#
_cell.length_a   1.000
_cell.length_b   1.000
_cell.length_c   1.000
_cell.angle_alpha   90.00
_cell.angle_beta   90.00
_cell.angle_gamma   90.00
#
_symmetry.space_group_name_H-M   'P 1'
#
loop_
_entity.id
_entity.type
_entity.pdbx_description
1 polymer ?
#
loop_
_entity_poly.entity_id
_entity_poly.type
_entity_poly.pdbx_seq_one_letter_code
_entity_poly.pdbx_strand_id
1 'polypeptide(L)' 'MKNSDKILAAFLVSMGLFSSLQAGTYVGSLSSGDKDSLMSVAMSAGDNVAGTEGVRDPAETGSNNR' A
#
# COMPACT_ATOMS: atom_id res chain seq x y z
N MET A 1 -3.96 -15.06 -9.97
CA MET A 1 -3.51 -14.33 -8.76
C MET A 1 -4.72 -13.91 -7.95
N LYS A 2 -4.70 -14.22 -6.65
CA LYS A 2 -5.73 -13.75 -5.71
C LYS A 2 -5.58 -12.25 -5.49
N ASN A 3 -6.61 -11.57 -4.97
CA ASN A 3 -6.50 -10.14 -4.65
C ASN A 3 -5.40 -9.86 -3.62
N SER A 4 -5.19 -10.78 -2.67
CA SER A 4 -4.08 -10.71 -1.71
C SER A 4 -2.71 -10.68 -2.39
N ASP A 5 -2.49 -11.48 -3.43
CA ASP A 5 -1.22 -11.50 -4.16
C ASP A 5 -0.94 -10.14 -4.84
N LYS A 6 -1.99 -9.47 -5.33
CA LYS A 6 -1.87 -8.15 -5.97
C LYS A 6 -1.50 -7.08 -4.96
N ILE A 7 -2.09 -7.12 -3.77
CA ILE A 7 -1.79 -6.19 -2.67
C ILE A 7 -0.34 -6.35 -2.23
N LEU A 8 0.13 -7.60 -2.05
CA LEU A 8 1.52 -7.88 -1.68
C LEU A 8 2.50 -7.44 -2.78
N ALA A 9 2.17 -7.70 -4.05
CA ALA A 9 3.02 -7.25 -5.15
C ALA A 9 3.08 -5.72 -5.22
N ALA A 10 1.96 -5.01 -5.04
CA ALA A 10 1.92 -3.56 -4.99
C ALA A 10 2.72 -3.01 -3.81
N PHE A 11 2.61 -3.61 -2.63
CA PHE A 11 3.38 -3.23 -1.44
C PHE A 11 4.90 -3.31 -1.70
N LEU A 12 5.36 -4.43 -2.29
CA LEU A 12 6.76 -4.63 -2.64
C LEU A 12 7.29 -3.63 -3.67
N VAL A 13 6.45 -3.25 -4.63
CA VAL A 13 6.77 -2.21 -5.63
C VAL A 13 6.82 -0.82 -4.98
N SER A 14 5.87 -0.49 -4.11
CA SER A 14 5.83 0.80 -3.39
C SER A 14 7.04 1.00 -2.46
N MET A 15 7.60 -0.08 -1.92
CA MET A 15 8.86 -0.03 -1.18
C MET A 15 10.10 0.11 -2.08
N GLY A 16 9.95 0.04 -3.40
CA GLY A 16 11.06 0.11 -4.36
C GLY A 16 11.95 -1.14 -4.37
N LEU A 17 11.52 -2.25 -3.77
CA LEU A 17 12.32 -3.48 -3.68
C LEU A 17 12.32 -4.27 -5.00
N PHE A 18 11.24 -4.18 -5.76
CA PHE A 18 11.03 -4.96 -6.97
C PHE A 18 10.31 -4.14 -8.05
N SER A 19 10.54 -4.48 -9.31
CA SER A 19 9.64 -4.08 -10.41
C SER A 19 8.31 -4.84 -10.32
N SER A 20 7.27 -4.34 -10.98
CA SER A 20 5.93 -4.94 -10.98
C SER A 20 5.94 -6.41 -11.42
N LEU A 21 6.78 -6.74 -12.40
CA LEU A 21 6.92 -8.11 -12.90
C LEU A 21 7.62 -9.01 -11.88
N GLN A 22 8.73 -8.54 -11.30
CA GLN A 22 9.49 -9.28 -10.29
C GLN A 22 8.67 -9.51 -9.01
N ALA A 23 7.91 -8.50 -8.57
CA ALA A 23 7.04 -8.60 -7.40
C ALA A 23 5.95 -9.64 -7.62
N GLY A 24 5.35 -9.68 -8.81
CA GLY A 24 4.36 -10.69 -9.19
C GLY A 24 4.92 -12.11 -9.17
N THR A 25 6.11 -12.30 -9.75
CA THR A 25 6.80 -13.61 -9.75
C THR A 25 7.18 -14.05 -8.33
N TYR A 26 7.74 -13.14 -7.53
CA TYR A 26 8.12 -13.41 -6.14
C TYR A 26 6.92 -13.84 -5.30
N VAL A 27 5.86 -13.03 -5.27
CA VAL A 27 4.63 -13.36 -4.53
C VAL A 27 3.98 -14.63 -5.08
N GLY A 28 4.07 -14.89 -6.39
CA GLY A 28 3.63 -16.14 -6.99
C GLY A 28 4.37 -17.39 -6.48
N SER A 29 5.64 -17.24 -6.12
CA SER A 29 6.49 -18.32 -5.61
C SER A 29 6.37 -18.61 -4.12
N LEU A 30 5.78 -17.68 -3.34
CA LEU A 30 5.63 -17.81 -1.90
C LEU A 30 4.58 -18.86 -1.51
N SER A 31 4.82 -19.54 -0.39
CA SER A 31 3.82 -20.38 0.25
C SER A 31 2.68 -19.53 0.85
N SER A 32 1.54 -20.15 1.15
CA SER A 32 0.42 -19.43 1.77
C SER A 32 0.81 -18.82 3.12
N GLY A 33 1.61 -19.52 3.94
CA GLY A 33 2.04 -19.01 5.25
C GLY A 33 2.98 -17.80 5.17
N ASP A 34 3.85 -17.78 4.15
CA ASP A 34 4.73 -16.63 3.90
C ASP A 34 3.94 -15.41 3.43
N LYS A 35 2.90 -15.63 2.61
CA LYS A 35 1.99 -14.57 2.16
C LYS A 35 1.22 -13.95 3.32
N ASP A 36 0.73 -14.77 4.24
CA ASP A 36 0.01 -14.27 5.42
C ASP A 36 0.94 -13.43 6.33
N SER A 37 2.19 -13.89 6.50
CA SER A 37 3.19 -13.13 7.25
C SER A 37 3.51 -11.78 6.58
N LEU A 38 3.69 -11.78 5.26
CA LEU A 38 3.96 -10.55 4.49
C LEU A 38 2.73 -9.62 4.48
N MET A 39 1.52 -10.17 4.47
CA MET A 39 0.27 -9.40 4.53
C MET A 39 0.12 -8.70 5.87
N SER A 40 0.46 -9.38 6.97
CA SER A 40 0.48 -8.77 8.30
C SER A 40 1.39 -7.53 8.34
N VAL A 41 2.60 -7.63 7.78
CA VAL A 41 3.53 -6.50 7.67
C VAL A 41 2.97 -5.38 6.78
N ALA A 42 2.40 -5.72 5.63
CA ALA A 42 1.82 -4.74 4.72
C ALA A 42 0.64 -3.98 5.37
N MET A 43 -0.18 -4.66 6.16
CA MET A 43 -1.29 -4.05 6.90
C MET A 43 -0.80 -3.17 8.06
N SER A 44 0.21 -3.61 8.83
CA SER A 44 0.83 -2.78 9.88
C SER A 44 1.55 -1.56 9.31
N ALA A 45 2.15 -1.67 8.12
CA ALA A 45 2.73 -0.53 7.42
C ALA A 45 1.64 0.46 6.97
N GLY A 46 0.48 -0.03 6.52
CA GLY A 46 -0.68 0.81 6.19
C GLY A 46 -1.23 1.59 7.37
N ASP A 47 -1.22 1.01 8.57
CA ASP A 47 -1.62 1.69 9.82
C ASP A 47 -0.65 2.82 10.20
N ASN A 48 0.65 2.65 9.90
CA ASN A 48 1.66 3.71 10.07
C ASN A 48 1.65 4.76 8.93
N VAL A 49 0.94 4.51 7.83
CA VAL A 49 0.72 5.49 6.74
C VAL A 49 -0.53 6.36 7.02
N ALA A 50 -1.30 6.08 8.07
CA ALA A 50 -2.29 6.99 8.65
C ALA A 50 -1.67 8.20 9.39
N GLY A 51 -0.36 8.42 9.24
CA GLY A 51 0.36 9.62 9.65
C GLY A 51 0.72 10.57 8.51
N THR A 52 0.29 10.30 7.26
CA THR A 52 0.24 11.39 6.27
C THR A 52 -1.00 12.21 6.56
N GLU A 53 -0.75 13.34 7.21
CA GLU A 53 -1.68 14.44 7.42
C GLU A 53 -2.64 14.56 6.25
N GLY A 54 -3.92 14.79 6.57
CA GLY A 54 -4.92 15.13 5.59
C GLY A 54 -4.34 16.12 4.60
N VAL A 55 -4.30 15.70 3.34
CA VAL A 55 -4.36 16.62 2.21
C VAL A 55 -5.67 17.36 2.40
N ARG A 56 -5.63 18.45 3.18
CA ARG A 56 -6.54 19.55 3.02
C ARG A 56 -6.22 20.07 1.64
N ASP A 57 -7.07 19.74 0.68
CA ASP A 57 -7.18 20.47 -0.57
C ASP A 57 -7.05 21.98 -0.29
N PRO A 58 -6.05 22.69 -0.86
CA PRO A 58 -6.05 24.14 -0.80
C PRO A 58 -6.98 24.65 -1.91
N ALA A 59 -8.29 24.58 -1.70
CA ALA A 59 -9.26 25.25 -2.58
C ALA A 59 -10.62 25.43 -1.88
N GLU A 60 -10.76 26.50 -1.11
CA GLU A 60 -11.76 27.55 -1.40
C GLU A 60 -11.71 28.60 -0.29
N THR A 61 -11.00 29.70 -0.58
CA THR A 61 -11.23 30.98 0.07
C THR A 61 -12.62 31.48 -0.35
N GLY A 62 -13.64 31.20 0.46
CA GLY A 62 -15.00 31.73 0.28
C GLY A 62 -15.38 32.62 1.45
N SER A 63 -15.26 33.94 1.25
CA SER A 63 -15.68 35.01 2.17
C SER A 63 -17.09 34.82 2.72
N ASN A 64 -17.28 35.02 4.03
CA ASN A 64 -18.58 35.39 4.59
C ASN A 64 -18.39 36.48 5.64
N ASN A 65 -18.51 37.73 5.19
CA ASN A 65 -18.83 38.88 6.00
C ASN A 65 -20.36 39.00 6.02
N ARG A 66 -21.03 38.70 7.13
CA ARG A 66 -22.29 39.35 7.52
C ARG A 66 -22.64 39.11 8.97
#